data_AF-A0A4W5NEA4-F1
#
_entry.id   AF-A0A4W5NEA4-F1
#
_cell.length_a   1.000
_cell.length_b   1.000
_cell.length_c   1.000
_cell.angle_alpha   90.00
_cell.angle_beta   90.00
_cell.angle_gamma   90.00
#
_symmetry.space_group_name_H-M   'P 1'
#
loop_
_entity.id
_entity.type
_entity.pdbx_description
1 polymer ?
#
loop_
_entity_poly.entity_id
_entity_poly.type
_entity_poly.pdbx_seq_one_letter_code
_entity_poly.pdbx_strand_id
1 'polypeptide(L)'
;QKLTWRSKDVAKCTVRGRNSDECYNYVKVLVPRNDETLFACGTNAFNPTCRNYKMTTLEQVGEEVVGQARCPFESGQSNLGLFAGGDFYSATMTDFLASDAVIYRSLGDDSPVLRTVKYDSKWLREPHFHHAIEYGNYVYFFLSEIAVEYTTLGKVVFSRVARVCKNDNGGSPRVLERYWTSFLKARLNCSVPGDSFFYFDVLQSLTNVLQINQRPAVVGVFTTQANSIPGSAVCAFYMDDIEKAFNGKFKEQKTSDSAWTPVPEEQVPKPRPGSCAGDGPASSYKSSINFPDDTLTFIKSYPLMDEAVPSINDRPCFTRTTSRYCRLTQIAVDTSAGPSKDRTVVFLGSEDGRVLKVLSSTHPNASFGSQLLEDIDVYNPSKCNVQGQEDRRILGMELDKEHHALFVAFTSCVIRVPLSRCTEHGTCKNPRGPGCQCVTTAGGERLRTPVTKMTSFTPPGGP
;
A
#
# COMPACT_ATOMS: atom_id res chain seq x y z
N GLN A 1 -6.08 -18.84 21.06
CA GLN A 1 -7.50 -18.51 20.85
C GLN A 1 -7.75 -18.37 19.35
N LYS A 2 -8.98 -18.60 18.88
CA LYS A 2 -9.31 -18.57 17.44
C LYS A 2 -10.66 -17.89 17.22
N LEU A 3 -10.69 -16.85 16.38
CA LEU A 3 -11.93 -16.24 15.90
C LEU A 3 -12.58 -17.14 14.85
N THR A 4 -13.87 -17.46 15.02
CA THR A 4 -14.63 -18.27 14.06
C THR A 4 -15.88 -17.51 13.62
N TRP A 5 -15.94 -17.17 12.32
CA TRP A 5 -17.08 -16.47 11.72
C TRP A 5 -17.46 -17.11 10.40
N ARG A 6 -18.53 -17.92 10.41
CA ARG A 6 -19.06 -18.63 9.23
C ARG A 6 -20.26 -17.91 8.63
N SER A 7 -20.41 -17.99 7.30
CA SER A 7 -21.58 -17.46 6.60
C SER A 7 -22.83 -18.26 6.91
N LYS A 8 -23.98 -17.58 7.05
CA LYS A 8 -25.30 -18.23 7.18
C LYS A 8 -25.96 -18.46 5.80
N ASP A 9 -25.57 -17.69 4.78
CA ASP A 9 -26.26 -17.60 3.48
C ASP A 9 -25.59 -18.37 2.31
N VAL A 10 -24.81 -19.43 2.59
CA VAL A 10 -24.05 -20.18 1.56
C VAL A 10 -24.94 -20.69 0.42
N ALA A 11 -26.15 -21.18 0.74
CA ALA A 11 -27.09 -21.71 -0.24
C ALA A 11 -27.63 -20.65 -1.22
N LYS A 12 -27.73 -19.38 -0.81
CA LYS A 12 -28.19 -18.30 -1.70
C LYS A 12 -27.11 -17.90 -2.71
N CYS A 13 -25.84 -18.02 -2.33
CA CYS A 13 -24.70 -17.71 -3.18
C CYS A 13 -24.54 -18.73 -4.32
N THR A 14 -24.65 -20.03 -4.01
CA THR A 14 -24.53 -21.10 -5.02
C THR A 14 -25.67 -21.06 -6.05
N VAL A 15 -26.89 -20.68 -5.64
CA VAL A 15 -28.04 -20.49 -6.55
C VAL A 15 -27.80 -19.36 -7.57
N ARG A 16 -26.93 -18.39 -7.28
CA ARG A 16 -26.54 -17.31 -8.21
C ARG A 16 -25.45 -17.71 -9.21
N GLY A 17 -25.13 -19.00 -9.32
CA GLY A 17 -24.22 -19.56 -10.33
C GLY A 17 -22.73 -19.40 -10.00
N ARG A 18 -22.36 -19.18 -8.73
CA ARG A 18 -20.96 -19.09 -8.30
C ARG A 18 -20.43 -20.44 -7.82
N ASN A 19 -19.11 -20.64 -7.94
CA ASN A 19 -18.46 -21.85 -7.48
C ASN A 19 -18.66 -22.03 -5.97
N SER A 20 -18.87 -23.28 -5.51
CA SER A 20 -19.08 -23.57 -4.08
C SER A 20 -17.92 -23.08 -3.21
N ASP A 21 -16.71 -23.02 -3.77
CA ASP A 21 -15.51 -22.57 -3.07
C ASP A 21 -15.45 -21.05 -2.89
N GLU A 22 -16.21 -20.25 -3.64
CA GLU A 22 -16.23 -18.78 -3.48
C GLU A 22 -17.29 -18.32 -2.47
N CYS A 23 -18.25 -19.20 -2.15
CA CYS A 23 -19.41 -18.90 -1.30
C CYS A 23 -19.12 -19.03 0.21
N TYR A 24 -17.90 -18.69 0.64
CA TYR A 24 -17.50 -18.65 2.05
C TYR A 24 -17.33 -17.22 2.55
N ASN A 25 -17.09 -17.08 3.85
CA ASN A 25 -16.72 -15.82 4.44
C ASN A 25 -15.19 -15.66 4.42
N TYR A 26 -14.69 -14.85 3.50
CA TYR A 26 -13.29 -14.46 3.47
C TYR A 26 -13.13 -13.15 4.23
N VAL A 27 -12.36 -13.16 5.31
CA VAL A 27 -12.02 -11.94 6.05
C VAL A 27 -11.05 -11.13 5.18
N LYS A 28 -11.47 -9.92 4.79
CA LYS A 28 -10.72 -9.04 3.87
C LYS A 28 -10.27 -7.75 4.54
N VAL A 29 -10.93 -7.33 5.62
CA VAL A 29 -10.52 -6.19 6.45
C VAL A 29 -10.39 -6.68 7.88
N LEU A 30 -9.26 -6.37 8.50
CA LEU A 30 -9.01 -6.57 9.92
C LEU A 30 -8.13 -5.43 10.41
N VAL A 31 -8.71 -4.47 11.12
CA VAL A 31 -8.01 -3.27 11.58
C VAL A 31 -8.38 -2.95 13.03
N PRO A 32 -7.46 -2.37 13.83
CA PRO A 32 -7.81 -1.86 15.14
C PRO A 32 -8.74 -0.65 15.00
N ARG A 33 -9.84 -0.64 15.75
CA ARG A 33 -10.72 0.53 15.86
C ARG A 33 -10.30 1.42 17.01
N ASN A 34 -9.94 0.80 18.13
CA ASN A 34 -9.36 1.43 19.31
C ASN A 34 -8.50 0.38 20.06
N ASP A 35 -7.94 0.75 21.20
CA ASP A 35 -7.02 -0.12 21.97
C ASP A 35 -7.67 -1.43 22.47
N GLU A 36 -9.00 -1.51 22.50
CA GLU A 36 -9.75 -2.66 23.03
C GLU A 36 -10.52 -3.45 21.97
N THR A 37 -10.74 -2.87 20.78
CA THR A 37 -11.64 -3.42 19.76
C THR A 37 -11.01 -3.47 18.38
N LEU A 38 -11.25 -4.60 17.71
CA LEU A 38 -10.91 -4.88 16.33
C LEU A 38 -12.15 -4.76 15.46
N PHE A 39 -12.01 -4.11 14.31
CA PHE A 39 -13.04 -4.08 13.28
C PHE A 39 -12.68 -5.05 12.17
N ALA A 40 -13.56 -6.01 11.92
CA ALA A 40 -13.35 -7.03 10.89
C ALA A 40 -14.51 -7.05 9.89
N CYS A 41 -14.20 -7.12 8.60
CA CYS A 41 -15.18 -7.32 7.55
C CYS A 41 -14.83 -8.52 6.69
N GLY A 42 -15.85 -9.23 6.25
CA GLY A 42 -15.70 -10.37 5.35
C GLY A 42 -16.76 -10.40 4.26
N THR A 43 -16.44 -11.12 3.18
CA THR A 43 -17.28 -11.26 1.99
C THR A 43 -18.63 -11.91 2.30
N ASN A 44 -18.68 -12.74 3.37
CA ASN A 44 -19.86 -13.42 3.89
C ASN A 44 -20.76 -14.00 2.78
N ALA A 45 -20.17 -14.82 1.89
CA ALA A 45 -20.83 -15.42 0.72
C ALA A 45 -21.49 -14.38 -0.22
N PHE A 46 -20.72 -13.40 -0.69
CA PHE A 46 -21.17 -12.29 -1.54
C PHE A 46 -22.25 -11.40 -0.90
N ASN A 47 -22.25 -11.31 0.44
CA ASN A 47 -23.07 -10.37 1.19
C ASN A 47 -22.20 -9.66 2.24
N PRO A 48 -21.32 -8.74 1.82
CA PRO A 48 -20.28 -8.18 2.68
C PRO A 48 -20.85 -7.67 4.00
N THR A 49 -20.25 -8.09 5.10
CA THR A 49 -20.69 -7.77 6.46
C THR A 49 -19.48 -7.38 7.30
N CYS A 50 -19.67 -6.54 8.31
CA CYS A 50 -18.64 -6.11 9.25
C CYS A 50 -19.09 -6.33 10.70
N ARG A 51 -18.14 -6.60 11.60
CA ARG A 51 -18.36 -6.84 13.03
C ARG A 51 -17.22 -6.22 13.84
N ASN A 52 -17.52 -5.77 15.06
CA ASN A 52 -16.50 -5.44 16.04
C ASN A 52 -16.21 -6.66 16.91
N TYR A 53 -14.96 -6.85 17.29
CA TYR A 53 -14.49 -7.91 18.16
C TYR A 53 -13.63 -7.34 19.28
N LYS A 54 -13.68 -7.92 20.47
CA LYS A 54 -12.75 -7.54 21.55
C LYS A 54 -11.35 -8.06 21.23
N MET A 55 -10.32 -7.24 21.37
CA MET A 55 -8.94 -7.60 21.01
C MET A 55 -8.40 -8.76 21.86
N THR A 56 -8.81 -8.85 23.13
CA THR A 56 -8.31 -9.85 24.08
C THR A 56 -9.01 -11.21 24.02
N THR A 57 -10.33 -11.24 23.75
CA THR A 57 -11.12 -12.49 23.73
C THR A 57 -11.52 -12.93 22.33
N LEU A 58 -11.42 -12.04 21.34
CA LEU A 58 -11.90 -12.23 19.97
C LEU A 58 -13.41 -12.55 19.90
N GLU A 59 -14.16 -12.15 20.91
CA GLU A 59 -15.62 -12.25 20.95
C GLU A 59 -16.26 -11.04 20.28
N GLN A 60 -17.38 -11.27 19.60
CA GLN A 60 -18.11 -10.21 18.91
C GLN A 60 -18.69 -9.22 19.93
N VAL A 61 -18.56 -7.93 19.64
CA VAL A 61 -19.14 -6.84 20.42
C VAL A 61 -20.07 -6.02 19.53
N GLY A 62 -21.29 -5.77 20.02
CA GLY A 62 -22.30 -4.99 19.30
C GLY A 62 -22.91 -5.70 18.10
N GLU A 63 -23.66 -4.93 17.31
CA GLU A 63 -24.39 -5.43 16.15
C GLU A 63 -23.54 -5.53 14.88
N GLU A 64 -24.03 -6.30 13.92
CA GLU A 64 -23.44 -6.39 12.60
C GLU A 64 -23.67 -5.09 11.83
N VAL A 65 -22.62 -4.65 11.13
CA VAL A 65 -22.65 -3.46 10.28
C VAL A 65 -22.65 -3.92 8.82
N VAL A 66 -23.44 -3.24 7.99
CA VAL A 66 -23.48 -3.49 6.54
C VAL A 66 -22.08 -3.32 5.95
N GLY A 67 -21.57 -4.32 5.22
CA GLY A 67 -20.21 -4.29 4.66
C GLY A 67 -20.11 -3.68 3.26
N GLN A 68 -21.23 -3.30 2.64
CA GLN A 68 -21.21 -2.63 1.34
C GLN A 68 -20.35 -1.37 1.37
N ALA A 69 -19.50 -1.18 0.34
CA ALA A 69 -18.47 -0.13 0.26
C ALA A 69 -17.33 -0.21 1.30
N ARG A 70 -17.36 -1.18 2.22
CA ARG A 70 -16.33 -1.42 3.26
C ARG A 70 -15.53 -2.69 3.02
N CYS A 71 -16.15 -3.68 2.39
CA CYS A 71 -15.57 -4.98 2.09
C CYS A 71 -16.05 -5.45 0.71
N PRO A 72 -15.20 -6.14 -0.08
CA PRO A 72 -15.58 -6.63 -1.40
C PRO A 72 -16.57 -7.79 -1.30
N PHE A 73 -17.27 -8.04 -2.41
CA PHE A 73 -18.17 -9.18 -2.58
C PHE A 73 -17.39 -10.47 -2.87
N GLU A 74 -16.32 -10.36 -3.68
CA GLU A 74 -15.45 -11.47 -4.08
C GLU A 74 -14.11 -11.41 -3.34
N SER A 75 -13.53 -12.57 -3.04
CA SER A 75 -12.26 -12.66 -2.32
C SER A 75 -11.06 -12.17 -3.14
N GLY A 76 -11.12 -12.26 -4.47
CA GLY A 76 -10.07 -11.81 -5.39
C GLY A 76 -10.05 -10.31 -5.66
N GLN A 77 -11.10 -9.57 -5.28
CA GLN A 77 -11.16 -8.12 -5.47
C GLN A 77 -10.22 -7.40 -4.50
N SER A 78 -9.58 -6.33 -4.98
CA SER A 78 -8.76 -5.45 -4.16
C SER A 78 -9.61 -4.68 -3.16
N ASN A 79 -9.12 -4.54 -1.93
CA ASN A 79 -9.79 -3.79 -0.90
C ASN A 79 -8.81 -3.12 0.06
N LEU A 80 -9.24 -2.00 0.64
CA LEU A 80 -8.52 -1.30 1.70
C LEU A 80 -9.49 -0.89 2.80
N GLY A 81 -8.99 -0.85 4.02
CA GLY A 81 -9.68 -0.34 5.20
C GLY A 81 -8.69 0.25 6.19
N LEU A 82 -8.97 1.42 6.74
CA LEU A 82 -8.15 2.12 7.72
C LEU A 82 -9.04 2.99 8.60
N PHE A 83 -8.80 3.02 9.91
CA PHE A 83 -9.32 4.07 10.78
C PHE A 83 -8.34 5.23 10.84
N ALA A 84 -8.82 6.45 10.62
CA ALA A 84 -8.03 7.67 10.70
C ALA A 84 -8.92 8.81 11.24
N GLY A 85 -8.44 9.56 12.23
CA GLY A 85 -9.20 10.67 12.82
C GLY A 85 -10.59 10.30 13.37
N GLY A 86 -10.80 9.05 13.78
CA GLY A 86 -12.10 8.55 14.28
C GLY A 86 -13.04 7.98 13.20
N ASP A 87 -12.73 8.19 11.92
CA ASP A 87 -13.55 7.73 10.80
C ASP A 87 -12.96 6.47 10.15
N PHE A 88 -13.83 5.62 9.59
CA PHE A 88 -13.41 4.47 8.79
C PHE A 88 -13.36 4.82 7.30
N TYR A 89 -12.16 4.76 6.73
CA TYR A 89 -11.89 4.93 5.31
C TYR A 89 -11.76 3.57 4.64
N SER A 90 -12.41 3.39 3.50
CA SER A 90 -12.34 2.16 2.72
C SER A 90 -12.26 2.43 1.23
N ALA A 91 -11.67 1.49 0.50
CA ALA A 91 -11.66 1.50 -0.95
C ALA A 91 -11.92 0.10 -1.48
N THR A 92 -13.01 -0.09 -2.23
CA THR A 92 -13.48 -1.40 -2.71
C THR A 92 -14.59 -1.19 -3.76
N MET A 93 -15.26 -2.28 -4.16
CA MET A 93 -16.46 -2.27 -4.99
C MET A 93 -17.74 -2.17 -4.15
N THR A 94 -18.77 -1.47 -4.64
CA THR A 94 -20.07 -1.35 -3.93
C THR A 94 -21.14 -2.30 -4.43
N ASP A 95 -20.97 -2.90 -5.61
CA ASP A 95 -21.97 -3.73 -6.27
C ASP A 95 -21.44 -5.14 -6.56
N PHE A 96 -22.38 -6.07 -6.72
CA PHE A 96 -22.08 -7.48 -6.99
C PHE A 96 -21.36 -7.69 -8.33
N LEU A 97 -21.58 -6.80 -9.31
CA LEU A 97 -20.94 -6.86 -10.64
C LEU A 97 -19.55 -6.21 -10.66
N ALA A 98 -19.08 -5.64 -9.54
CA ALA A 98 -17.80 -4.94 -9.45
C ALA A 98 -17.65 -3.76 -10.42
N SER A 99 -18.76 -3.09 -10.75
CA SER A 99 -18.78 -1.95 -11.69
C SER A 99 -18.61 -0.61 -11.00
N ASP A 100 -18.99 -0.48 -9.72
CA ASP A 100 -18.90 0.74 -8.93
C ASP A 100 -17.75 0.66 -7.92
N ALA A 101 -16.54 0.96 -8.39
CA ALA A 101 -15.38 1.15 -7.53
C ALA A 101 -15.47 2.48 -6.77
N VAL A 102 -15.16 2.46 -5.48
CA VAL A 102 -15.35 3.62 -4.61
C VAL A 102 -14.20 3.81 -3.64
N ILE A 103 -13.86 5.07 -3.35
CA ILE A 103 -13.18 5.47 -2.11
C ILE A 103 -14.22 6.12 -1.21
N TYR A 104 -14.37 5.57 0.00
CA TYR A 104 -15.51 5.76 0.87
C TYR A 104 -15.07 6.09 2.29
N ARG A 105 -15.86 6.91 3.00
CA ARG A 105 -15.69 7.16 4.43
C ARG A 105 -17.01 7.02 5.15
N SER A 106 -16.98 6.36 6.30
CA SER A 106 -18.16 6.13 7.14
C SER A 106 -17.77 5.83 8.59
N LEU A 107 -18.77 5.53 9.43
CA LEU A 107 -18.58 5.16 10.84
C LEU A 107 -17.95 6.26 11.70
N GLY A 108 -17.96 7.50 11.22
CA GLY A 108 -17.72 8.69 12.01
C GLY A 108 -18.97 9.09 12.77
N ASP A 109 -18.81 9.47 14.04
CA ASP A 109 -19.93 9.89 14.90
C ASP A 109 -20.50 11.25 14.43
N ASP A 110 -19.63 12.20 14.10
CA ASP A 110 -20.00 13.55 13.64
C ASP A 110 -19.75 13.78 12.14
N SER A 111 -19.05 12.87 11.48
CA SER A 111 -18.65 13.00 10.08
C SER A 111 -19.70 12.42 9.12
N PRO A 112 -20.08 13.15 8.05
CA PRO A 112 -20.98 12.60 7.05
C PRO A 112 -20.29 11.48 6.26
N VAL A 113 -21.12 10.55 5.78
CA VAL A 113 -20.71 9.55 4.81
C VAL A 113 -20.36 10.22 3.49
N LEU A 114 -19.15 9.96 3.00
CA LEU A 114 -18.63 10.52 1.74
C LEU A 114 -18.17 9.41 0.81
N ARG A 115 -18.31 9.66 -0.50
CA ARG A 115 -17.88 8.74 -1.55
C ARG A 115 -17.30 9.47 -2.76
N THR A 116 -16.55 8.76 -3.59
CA THR A 116 -16.21 9.23 -4.94
C THR A 116 -17.45 9.26 -5.85
N VAL A 117 -17.44 10.14 -6.86
CA VAL A 117 -18.53 10.27 -7.83
C VAL A 117 -18.73 8.97 -8.58
N LYS A 118 -19.98 8.52 -8.65
CA LYS A 118 -20.35 7.24 -9.26
C LYS A 118 -20.25 7.33 -10.78
N TYR A 119 -19.68 6.30 -11.42
CA TYR A 119 -19.57 6.18 -12.89
C TYR A 119 -18.82 7.33 -13.58
N ASP A 120 -17.99 8.08 -12.84
CA ASP A 120 -17.12 9.10 -13.41
C ASP A 120 -15.69 8.56 -13.54
N SER A 121 -15.29 8.25 -14.78
CA SER A 121 -13.97 7.70 -15.09
C SER A 121 -12.82 8.69 -14.86
N LYS A 122 -13.09 9.99 -14.77
CA LYS A 122 -12.07 10.98 -14.37
C LYS A 122 -11.68 10.77 -12.91
N TRP A 123 -12.63 10.36 -12.07
CA TRP A 123 -12.39 10.08 -10.65
C TRP A 123 -11.69 8.74 -10.45
N LEU A 124 -12.31 7.66 -10.92
CA LEU A 124 -11.76 6.30 -10.82
C LEU A 124 -12.12 5.50 -12.07
N ARG A 125 -11.14 4.83 -12.69
CA ARG A 125 -11.38 3.99 -13.87
C ARG A 125 -10.75 2.61 -13.72
N GLU A 126 -11.59 1.62 -13.41
CA GLU A 126 -11.16 0.23 -13.12
C GLU A 126 -9.96 0.19 -12.15
N PRO A 127 -10.05 0.79 -10.95
CA PRO A 127 -8.93 0.85 -10.03
C PRO A 127 -8.68 -0.49 -9.35
N HIS A 128 -7.42 -0.77 -9.05
CA HIS A 128 -6.96 -1.77 -8.12
C HIS A 128 -6.32 -1.06 -6.93
N PHE A 129 -6.87 -1.27 -5.74
CA PHE A 129 -6.44 -0.60 -4.52
C PHE A 129 -5.30 -1.37 -3.84
N HIS A 130 -4.21 -0.68 -3.50
CA HIS A 130 -2.97 -1.31 -3.00
C HIS A 130 -2.66 -0.97 -1.54
N HIS A 131 -2.76 0.31 -1.16
CA HIS A 131 -2.46 0.73 0.22
C HIS A 131 -3.17 2.04 0.60
N ALA A 132 -3.34 2.29 1.90
CA ALA A 132 -3.82 3.56 2.42
C ALA A 132 -3.01 3.98 3.67
N ILE A 133 -2.71 5.27 3.81
CA ILE A 133 -1.96 5.82 4.94
C ILE A 133 -2.61 7.10 5.46
N GLU A 134 -2.55 7.29 6.78
CA GLU A 134 -2.84 8.56 7.42
C GLU A 134 -1.55 9.38 7.55
N TYR A 135 -1.54 10.62 7.05
CA TYR A 135 -0.41 11.52 7.22
C TYR A 135 -0.87 13.00 7.20
N GLY A 136 -0.49 13.75 8.25
CA GLY A 136 -0.90 15.14 8.39
C GLY A 136 -2.42 15.30 8.48
N ASN A 137 -2.98 16.20 7.66
CA ASN A 137 -4.41 16.49 7.57
C ASN A 137 -5.16 15.61 6.53
N TYR A 138 -4.45 14.66 5.91
CA TYR A 138 -4.96 13.89 4.77
C TYR A 138 -4.91 12.37 5.03
N VAL A 139 -5.74 11.67 4.27
CA VAL A 139 -5.60 10.23 4.04
C VAL A 139 -5.21 10.03 2.59
N TYR A 140 -4.13 9.28 2.35
CA TYR A 140 -3.64 8.98 1.01
C TYR A 140 -4.00 7.55 0.62
N PHE A 141 -4.49 7.38 -0.61
CA PHE A 141 -4.81 6.10 -1.21
C PHE A 141 -3.89 5.82 -2.38
N PHE A 142 -3.24 4.66 -2.36
CA PHE A 142 -2.38 4.18 -3.42
C PHE A 142 -3.12 3.13 -4.22
N LEU A 143 -3.23 3.37 -5.52
CA LEU A 143 -4.02 2.54 -6.43
C LEU A 143 -3.38 2.50 -7.81
N SER A 144 -3.73 1.52 -8.62
CA SER A 144 -3.44 1.51 -10.06
C SER A 144 -4.73 1.50 -10.84
N GLU A 145 -4.86 2.30 -11.89
CA GLU A 145 -6.08 2.43 -12.68
C GLU A 145 -5.75 2.62 -14.16
N ILE A 146 -6.76 2.55 -15.03
CA ILE A 146 -6.58 2.87 -16.45
C ILE A 146 -6.39 4.38 -16.62
N ALA A 147 -5.27 4.76 -17.24
CA ALA A 147 -4.92 6.14 -17.50
C ALA A 147 -5.86 6.77 -18.54
N VAL A 148 -6.72 7.67 -18.07
CA VAL A 148 -7.61 8.48 -18.95
C VAL A 148 -6.80 9.37 -19.90
N GLU A 149 -5.63 9.83 -19.46
CA GLU A 149 -4.74 10.71 -20.23
C GLU A 149 -4.00 10.02 -21.39
N TYR A 150 -3.98 8.68 -21.42
CA TYR A 150 -3.32 7.88 -22.46
C TYR A 150 -4.31 7.06 -23.30
N THR A 151 -5.62 7.25 -23.12
CA THR A 151 -6.64 6.40 -23.76
C THR A 151 -6.60 6.46 -25.30
N THR A 152 -6.16 7.57 -25.89
CA THR A 152 -6.01 7.72 -27.35
C THR A 152 -4.95 6.79 -27.95
N LEU A 153 -3.98 6.35 -27.14
CA LEU A 153 -2.89 5.45 -27.54
C LEU A 153 -3.12 4.00 -27.13
N GLY A 154 -4.19 3.73 -26.35
CA GLY A 154 -4.57 2.39 -25.89
C GLY A 154 -4.90 2.32 -24.40
N LYS A 155 -5.14 1.09 -23.90
CA LYS A 155 -5.36 0.82 -22.47
C LYS A 155 -4.01 0.68 -21.76
N VAL A 156 -3.61 1.73 -21.04
CA VAL A 156 -2.40 1.75 -20.20
C VAL A 156 -2.81 1.90 -18.74
N VAL A 157 -2.22 1.11 -17.84
CA VAL A 157 -2.44 1.22 -16.40
C VAL A 157 -1.38 2.14 -15.79
N PHE A 158 -1.78 3.11 -14.98
CA PHE A 158 -0.87 3.94 -14.18
C PHE A 158 -1.11 3.78 -12.69
N SER A 159 -0.01 3.85 -11.94
CA SER A 159 -0.02 3.96 -10.48
C SER A 159 -0.29 5.39 -10.05
N ARG A 160 -1.16 5.53 -9.06
CA ARG A 160 -1.63 6.80 -8.52
C ARG A 160 -1.46 6.84 -7.02
N VAL A 161 -1.24 8.06 -6.54
CA VAL A 161 -1.56 8.45 -5.17
C VAL A 161 -2.73 9.41 -5.25
N ALA A 162 -3.78 9.14 -4.48
CA ALA A 162 -4.90 10.04 -4.27
C ALA A 162 -4.90 10.53 -2.84
N ARG A 163 -5.44 11.72 -2.57
CA ARG A 163 -5.61 12.26 -1.23
C ARG A 163 -7.03 12.75 -0.98
N VAL A 164 -7.45 12.71 0.28
CA VAL A 164 -8.66 13.35 0.80
C VAL A 164 -8.37 14.01 2.14
N CYS A 165 -9.06 15.10 2.46
CA CYS A 165 -8.98 15.76 3.76
C CYS A 165 -9.70 14.94 4.83
N LYS A 166 -9.11 14.85 6.02
CA LYS A 166 -9.75 14.18 7.15
C LYS A 166 -11.04 14.86 7.60
N ASN A 167 -11.06 16.19 7.58
CA ASN A 167 -12.19 17.02 7.99
C ASN A 167 -13.16 17.40 6.84
N ASP A 168 -13.12 16.67 5.71
CA ASP A 168 -14.07 16.89 4.61
C ASP A 168 -15.49 16.56 5.10
N ASN A 169 -16.46 17.45 4.86
CA ASN A 169 -17.86 17.27 5.23
C ASN A 169 -18.79 17.17 4.02
N GLY A 170 -18.23 17.00 2.82
CA GLY A 170 -18.98 17.07 1.58
C GLY A 170 -19.18 18.50 1.10
N GLY A 171 -19.78 18.64 -0.07
CA GLY A 171 -19.99 19.91 -0.74
C GLY A 171 -21.27 20.61 -0.34
N SER A 172 -21.60 21.67 -1.07
CA SER A 172 -22.85 22.39 -0.92
C SER A 172 -24.04 21.51 -1.35
N PRO A 173 -25.28 21.84 -0.95
CA PRO A 173 -26.48 21.17 -1.46
C PRO A 173 -26.62 21.22 -2.99
N ARG A 174 -25.90 22.11 -3.66
CA ARG A 174 -25.91 22.27 -5.12
C ARG A 174 -24.86 21.39 -5.80
N VAL A 175 -23.70 21.22 -5.18
CA VAL A 175 -22.55 20.54 -5.79
C VAL A 175 -21.84 19.67 -4.75
N LEU A 176 -21.68 18.38 -5.05
CA LEU A 176 -20.92 17.41 -4.24
C LEU A 176 -21.44 17.17 -2.80
N GLU A 177 -22.72 17.38 -2.49
CA GLU A 177 -23.29 17.25 -1.12
C GLU A 177 -22.84 15.99 -0.32
N ARG A 178 -22.81 14.81 -0.96
CA ARG A 178 -22.38 13.54 -0.33
C ARG A 178 -21.11 12.95 -0.96
N TYR A 179 -20.34 13.80 -1.63
CA TYR A 179 -19.13 13.43 -2.36
C TYR A 179 -17.93 14.17 -1.80
N TRP A 180 -16.74 13.63 -2.01
CA TRP A 180 -15.50 14.28 -1.60
C TRP A 180 -15.34 15.66 -2.24
N THR A 181 -14.95 16.66 -1.45
CA THR A 181 -14.60 18.00 -1.93
C THR A 181 -13.10 18.24 -2.00
N SER A 182 -12.33 17.23 -1.57
CA SER A 182 -10.87 17.25 -1.47
C SER A 182 -10.17 16.15 -2.29
N PHE A 183 -10.92 15.33 -3.04
CA PHE A 183 -10.36 14.22 -3.81
C PHE A 183 -9.52 14.72 -4.98
N LEU A 184 -8.21 14.47 -4.91
CA LEU A 184 -7.26 14.69 -6.00
C LEU A 184 -6.38 13.46 -6.16
N LYS A 185 -5.90 13.19 -7.37
CA LYS A 185 -4.94 12.12 -7.66
C LYS A 185 -3.80 12.57 -8.57
N ALA A 186 -2.62 12.02 -8.35
CA ALA A 186 -1.41 12.28 -9.13
C ALA A 186 -0.76 10.95 -9.56
N ARG A 187 -0.03 10.96 -10.68
CA ARG A 187 0.74 9.80 -11.16
C ARG A 187 1.98 9.60 -10.27
N LEU A 188 2.32 8.36 -9.93
CA LEU A 188 3.61 8.02 -9.33
C LEU A 188 4.62 7.70 -10.43
N ASN A 189 5.78 8.36 -10.45
CA ASN A 189 6.82 8.14 -11.44
C ASN A 189 7.93 7.21 -10.92
N CYS A 190 7.84 5.93 -11.27
CA CYS A 190 8.91 4.96 -11.09
C CYS A 190 9.51 4.60 -12.46
N SER A 191 10.62 5.23 -12.84
CA SER A 191 11.23 5.04 -14.15
C SER A 191 12.75 5.03 -14.10
N VAL A 192 13.37 4.31 -15.03
CA VAL A 192 14.82 4.32 -15.24
C VAL A 192 15.15 5.41 -16.28
N PRO A 193 15.99 6.40 -15.94
CA PRO A 193 16.40 7.43 -16.89
C PRO A 193 17.34 6.85 -17.96
N GLY A 194 17.22 7.35 -19.18
CA GLY A 194 18.02 7.01 -20.35
C GLY A 194 17.66 7.92 -21.53
N ASP A 195 18.04 7.57 -22.76
CA ASP A 195 17.62 8.32 -23.97
C ASP A 195 16.09 8.40 -24.08
N SER A 196 15.41 7.38 -23.58
CA SER A 196 13.98 7.36 -23.32
C SER A 196 13.73 6.72 -21.96
N PHE A 197 12.78 7.27 -21.20
CA PHE A 197 12.42 6.73 -19.89
C PHE A 197 11.75 5.37 -20.02
N PHE A 198 12.20 4.41 -19.22
CA PHE A 198 11.53 3.11 -19.07
C PHE A 198 10.72 3.09 -17.78
N TYR A 199 9.39 3.00 -17.89
CA TYR A 199 8.47 3.11 -16.76
C TYR A 199 8.05 1.75 -16.19
N PHE A 200 7.99 1.67 -14.86
CA PHE A 200 7.32 0.60 -14.12
C PHE A 200 6.00 1.16 -13.59
N ASP A 201 4.94 1.06 -14.39
CA ASP A 201 3.70 1.79 -14.14
C ASP A 201 2.71 1.09 -13.19
N VAL A 202 2.91 -0.19 -12.84
CA VAL A 202 1.92 -0.98 -12.09
C VAL A 202 2.41 -1.27 -10.67
N LEU A 203 1.88 -0.55 -9.69
CA LEU A 203 2.12 -0.78 -8.26
C LEU A 203 1.62 -2.17 -7.85
N GLN A 204 2.34 -2.82 -6.95
CA GLN A 204 1.98 -4.14 -6.38
C GLN A 204 1.79 -4.09 -4.86
N SER A 205 2.67 -3.36 -4.17
CA SER A 205 2.66 -3.24 -2.70
C SER A 205 3.42 -1.98 -2.29
N LEU A 206 3.06 -1.43 -1.13
CA LEU A 206 3.62 -0.19 -0.58
C LEU A 206 3.79 -0.33 0.94
N THR A 207 4.79 0.32 1.50
CA THR A 207 4.98 0.42 2.95
C THR A 207 4.10 1.51 3.57
N ASN A 208 3.94 1.46 4.91
CA ASN A 208 3.57 2.63 5.69
C ASN A 208 4.65 3.73 5.59
N VAL A 209 4.40 4.91 6.17
CA VAL A 209 5.37 6.01 6.20
C VAL A 209 6.60 5.59 7.01
N LEU A 210 7.77 5.69 6.39
CA LEU A 210 9.08 5.38 6.96
C LEU A 210 9.92 6.65 7.03
N GLN A 211 10.91 6.66 7.92
CA GLN A 211 11.92 7.72 7.97
C GLN A 211 13.16 7.28 7.18
N ILE A 212 13.38 7.87 6.00
CA ILE A 212 14.55 7.62 5.15
C ILE A 212 15.32 8.93 5.05
N ASN A 213 16.59 8.93 5.44
CA ASN A 213 17.42 10.15 5.50
C ASN A 213 16.75 11.27 6.32
N GLN A 214 16.11 10.91 7.44
CA GLN A 214 15.37 11.82 8.32
C GLN A 214 14.18 12.54 7.66
N ARG A 215 13.72 12.03 6.52
CA ARG A 215 12.54 12.53 5.81
C ARG A 215 11.48 11.43 5.70
N PRO A 216 10.18 11.79 5.86
CA PRO A 216 9.09 10.84 5.71
C PRO A 216 8.95 10.41 4.25
N ALA A 217 8.96 9.10 4.02
CA ALA A 217 8.89 8.50 2.69
C ALA A 217 8.09 7.20 2.70
N VAL A 218 7.51 6.86 1.55
CA VAL A 218 6.91 5.55 1.28
C VAL A 218 7.74 4.81 0.25
N VAL A 219 7.81 3.48 0.36
CA VAL A 219 8.54 2.63 -0.59
C VAL A 219 7.56 1.65 -1.21
N GLY A 220 7.59 1.55 -2.53
CA GLY A 220 6.68 0.72 -3.31
C GLY A 220 7.40 -0.18 -4.29
N VAL A 221 6.76 -1.32 -4.57
CA VAL A 221 7.15 -2.27 -5.61
C VAL A 221 6.28 -2.04 -6.83
N PHE A 222 6.91 -1.86 -7.97
CA PHE A 222 6.27 -1.62 -9.26
C PHE A 222 6.67 -2.68 -10.27
N THR A 223 5.77 -2.99 -11.20
CA THR A 223 6.00 -3.91 -12.31
C THR A 223 5.70 -3.24 -13.64
N THR A 224 6.21 -3.86 -14.70
CA THR A 224 5.76 -3.56 -16.07
C THR A 224 4.29 -3.95 -16.28
N GLN A 225 3.71 -3.50 -17.39
CA GLN A 225 2.35 -3.89 -17.81
C GLN A 225 2.24 -5.41 -17.99
N ALA A 226 1.05 -5.98 -17.81
CA ALA A 226 0.85 -7.43 -17.79
C ALA A 226 1.32 -8.15 -19.08
N ASN A 227 1.13 -7.53 -20.25
CA ASN A 227 1.48 -8.07 -21.56
C ASN A 227 2.86 -7.61 -22.07
N SER A 228 3.70 -7.05 -21.22
CA SER A 228 5.05 -6.62 -21.55
C SER A 228 6.11 -7.61 -21.04
N ILE A 229 7.37 -7.39 -21.40
CA ILE A 229 8.50 -8.13 -20.82
C ILE A 229 8.45 -7.94 -19.29
N PRO A 230 8.41 -9.03 -18.48
CA PRO A 230 8.33 -8.93 -17.04
C PRO A 230 9.54 -8.19 -16.46
N GLY A 231 9.25 -7.13 -15.70
CA GLY A 231 10.25 -6.39 -14.95
C GLY A 231 9.63 -5.87 -13.67
N SER A 232 10.42 -5.84 -12.60
CA SER A 232 10.04 -5.23 -11.33
C SER A 232 11.05 -4.18 -10.90
N ALA A 233 10.58 -3.16 -10.18
CA ALA A 233 11.38 -2.08 -9.65
C ALA A 233 10.89 -1.69 -8.25
N VAL A 234 11.78 -1.15 -7.45
CA VAL A 234 11.46 -0.60 -6.12
C VAL A 234 11.74 0.88 -6.17
N CYS A 235 10.72 1.70 -5.93
CA CYS A 235 10.84 3.16 -5.90
C CYS A 235 10.40 3.68 -4.53
N ALA A 236 11.05 4.73 -4.07
CA ALA A 236 10.68 5.45 -2.87
C ALA A 236 10.21 6.86 -3.25
N PHE A 237 9.28 7.42 -2.48
CA PHE A 237 8.70 8.74 -2.71
C PHE A 237 8.66 9.49 -1.37
N TYR A 238 9.20 10.71 -1.32
CA TYR A 238 9.05 11.56 -0.13
C TYR A 238 7.63 12.09 -0.04
N MET A 239 7.10 12.18 1.18
CA MET A 239 5.76 12.75 1.41
C MET A 239 5.69 14.23 0.99
N ASP A 240 6.80 14.96 1.11
CA ASP A 240 6.87 16.36 0.67
C ASP A 240 6.71 16.51 -0.85
N ASP A 241 7.25 15.56 -1.64
CA ASP A 241 7.15 15.58 -3.10
C ASP A 241 5.74 15.19 -3.56
N ILE A 242 5.08 14.30 -2.82
CA ILE A 242 3.66 13.98 -2.99
C ILE A 242 2.82 15.26 -2.77
N GLU A 243 3.05 15.98 -1.67
CA GLU A 243 2.34 17.22 -1.39
C GLU A 243 2.62 18.32 -2.42
N LYS A 244 3.86 18.42 -2.89
CA LYS A 244 4.23 19.35 -3.96
C LYS A 244 3.44 19.08 -5.25
N ALA A 245 3.27 17.82 -5.64
CA ALA A 245 2.50 17.46 -6.83
C ALA A 245 1.02 17.90 -6.72
N PHE A 246 0.41 17.77 -5.55
CA PHE A 246 -0.96 18.23 -5.32
C PHE A 246 -1.09 19.76 -5.23
N ASN A 247 0.00 20.46 -4.92
CA ASN A 247 0.09 21.92 -4.99
C ASN A 247 0.45 22.42 -6.40
N GLY A 248 0.74 21.52 -7.35
CA GLY A 248 1.05 21.83 -8.74
C GLY A 248 -0.17 22.15 -9.61
N LYS A 249 -0.04 22.06 -10.94
CA LYS A 249 -1.13 22.38 -11.87
C LYS A 249 -2.12 21.22 -12.00
N PHE A 250 -3.39 21.54 -12.22
CA PHE A 250 -4.41 20.55 -12.56
C PHE A 250 -4.27 20.15 -14.03
N LYS A 251 -4.74 18.96 -14.36
CA LYS A 251 -4.76 18.46 -15.74
C LYS A 251 -6.16 18.55 -16.31
N GLU A 252 -6.29 19.13 -17.50
CA GLU A 252 -7.55 19.23 -18.22
C GLU A 252 -7.52 18.57 -19.59
N GLN A 253 -8.71 18.20 -20.04
CA GLN A 253 -8.99 17.82 -21.42
C GLN A 253 -10.11 18.73 -21.92
N LYS A 254 -9.79 19.67 -22.83
CA LYS A 254 -10.73 20.71 -23.27
C LYS A 254 -11.92 20.13 -24.05
N THR A 255 -11.65 19.14 -24.89
CA THR A 255 -12.62 18.33 -25.64
C THR A 255 -12.22 16.86 -25.58
N SER A 256 -13.15 15.94 -25.84
CA SER A 256 -12.89 14.48 -25.80
C SER A 256 -11.71 14.03 -26.65
N ASP A 257 -11.42 14.77 -27.73
CA ASP A 257 -10.41 14.43 -28.72
C ASP A 257 -9.12 15.25 -28.55
N SER A 258 -9.14 16.28 -27.70
CA SER A 258 -7.98 17.11 -27.43
C SER A 258 -6.95 16.39 -26.54
N ALA A 259 -5.69 16.77 -26.71
CA ALA A 259 -4.62 16.37 -25.81
C ALA A 259 -4.86 16.93 -24.40
N TRP A 260 -4.37 16.21 -23.40
CA TRP A 260 -4.42 16.65 -22.03
C TRP A 260 -3.38 17.75 -21.79
N THR A 261 -3.79 18.88 -21.23
CA THR A 261 -2.94 20.06 -21.00
C THR A 261 -3.06 20.55 -19.55
N PRO A 262 -2.01 21.20 -19.02
CA PRO A 262 -2.09 21.83 -17.71
C PRO A 262 -3.09 23.00 -17.72
N VAL A 263 -3.91 23.09 -16.67
CA VAL A 263 -4.80 24.22 -16.44
C VAL A 263 -3.97 25.45 -16.04
N PRO A 264 -4.16 26.62 -16.68
CA PRO A 264 -3.53 27.87 -16.27
C PRO A 264 -3.96 28.27 -14.85
N GLU A 265 -3.04 28.81 -14.06
CA GLU A 265 -3.28 29.12 -12.65
C GLU A 265 -4.32 30.23 -12.46
N GLU A 266 -4.48 31.10 -13.45
CA GLU A 266 -5.48 32.17 -13.50
C GLU A 266 -6.92 31.63 -13.57
N GLN A 267 -7.10 30.39 -14.02
CA GLN A 267 -8.41 29.73 -14.13
C GLN A 267 -8.75 28.90 -12.89
N VAL A 268 -7.80 28.73 -11.96
CA VAL A 268 -8.03 27.97 -10.73
C VAL A 268 -8.81 28.85 -9.72
N PRO A 269 -10.01 28.44 -9.28
CA PRO A 269 -10.83 29.22 -8.38
C PRO A 269 -10.21 29.31 -6.97
N LYS A 270 -10.73 30.25 -6.16
CA LYS A 270 -10.37 30.42 -4.75
C LYS A 270 -11.57 30.10 -3.84
N PRO A 271 -11.39 29.36 -2.73
CA PRO A 271 -10.14 28.76 -2.24
C PRO A 271 -9.64 27.66 -3.18
N ARG A 272 -8.33 27.38 -3.12
CA ARG A 272 -7.71 26.42 -4.04
C ARG A 272 -8.40 25.03 -3.90
N PRO A 273 -8.94 24.46 -4.98
CA PRO A 273 -9.55 23.13 -4.98
C PRO A 273 -8.63 22.07 -4.35
N GLY A 274 -9.17 21.24 -3.46
CA GLY A 274 -8.41 20.21 -2.76
C GLY A 274 -7.74 20.64 -1.46
N SER A 275 -7.90 21.89 -1.03
CA SER A 275 -7.43 22.38 0.28
C SER A 275 -8.43 22.04 1.38
N CYS A 276 -7.94 21.68 2.57
CA CYS A 276 -8.81 21.37 3.72
C CYS A 276 -9.41 22.64 4.33
N ALA A 277 -10.69 22.60 4.69
CA ALA A 277 -11.36 23.73 5.36
C ALA A 277 -10.65 24.04 6.69
N GLY A 278 -10.42 25.32 6.98
CA GLY A 278 -9.74 25.77 8.19
C GLY A 278 -8.21 25.71 8.11
N ASP A 279 -7.64 25.29 6.97
CA ASP A 279 -6.20 25.18 6.76
C ASP A 279 -5.73 25.92 5.49
N GLY A 280 -4.52 26.46 5.55
CA GLY A 280 -3.83 27.11 4.43
C GLY A 280 -4.71 28.07 3.61
N PRO A 281 -4.83 27.88 2.28
CA PRO A 281 -5.64 28.74 1.40
C PRO A 281 -7.14 28.75 1.70
N ALA A 282 -7.64 27.80 2.49
CA ALA A 282 -9.05 27.65 2.87
C ALA A 282 -9.28 27.92 4.37
N SER A 283 -8.34 28.59 5.04
CA SER A 283 -8.42 28.95 6.47
C SER A 283 -9.64 29.79 6.86
N SER A 284 -10.21 30.56 5.92
CA SER A 284 -11.43 31.36 6.13
C SER A 284 -12.71 30.52 6.22
N TYR A 285 -12.69 29.26 5.76
CA TYR A 285 -13.86 28.39 5.71
C TYR A 285 -13.87 27.43 6.89
N LYS A 286 -14.94 27.44 7.68
CA LYS A 286 -15.10 26.51 8.83
C LYS A 286 -15.38 25.06 8.42
N SER A 287 -15.95 24.85 7.24
CA SER A 287 -16.31 23.52 6.73
C SER A 287 -16.42 23.55 5.20
N SER A 288 -16.20 22.40 4.55
CA SER A 288 -16.27 22.26 3.08
C SER A 288 -17.66 22.50 2.48
N ILE A 289 -18.72 22.37 3.29
CA ILE A 289 -20.10 22.68 2.90
C ILE A 289 -20.23 24.15 2.47
N ASN A 290 -19.39 25.02 3.04
CA ASN A 290 -19.38 26.46 2.77
C ASN A 290 -18.48 26.85 1.60
N PHE A 291 -17.89 25.88 0.88
CA PHE A 291 -17.07 26.20 -0.29
C PHE A 291 -17.93 26.77 -1.43
N PRO A 292 -17.40 27.74 -2.21
CA PRO A 292 -18.09 28.26 -3.38
C PRO A 292 -18.35 27.18 -4.42
N ASP A 293 -19.50 27.26 -5.10
CA ASP A 293 -19.90 26.29 -6.13
C ASP A 293 -18.87 26.20 -7.27
N ASP A 294 -18.18 27.29 -7.61
CA ASP A 294 -17.11 27.30 -8.63
C ASP A 294 -15.94 26.39 -8.24
N THR A 295 -15.55 26.41 -6.96
CA THR A 295 -14.47 25.55 -6.42
C THR A 295 -14.88 24.08 -6.44
N LEU A 296 -16.13 23.80 -6.05
CA LEU A 296 -16.68 22.44 -6.02
C LEU A 296 -16.89 21.87 -7.43
N THR A 297 -17.35 22.70 -8.37
CA THR A 297 -17.53 22.30 -9.78
C THR A 297 -16.19 22.07 -10.47
N PHE A 298 -15.19 22.89 -10.13
CA PHE A 298 -13.83 22.71 -10.62
C PHE A 298 -13.24 21.37 -10.15
N ILE A 299 -13.22 21.09 -8.84
CA ILE A 299 -12.62 19.83 -8.34
C ILE A 299 -13.35 18.60 -8.87
N LYS A 300 -14.68 18.70 -9.04
CA LYS A 300 -15.48 17.63 -9.67
C LYS A 300 -15.01 17.31 -11.08
N SER A 301 -14.62 18.32 -11.85
CA SER A 301 -14.25 18.18 -13.26
C SER A 301 -12.77 17.88 -13.48
N TYR A 302 -11.91 18.28 -12.53
CA TYR A 302 -10.45 18.21 -12.61
C TYR A 302 -9.80 17.51 -11.40
N PRO A 303 -10.09 16.21 -11.16
CA PRO A 303 -9.50 15.47 -10.04
C PRO A 303 -8.04 15.05 -10.27
N LEU A 304 -7.50 15.17 -11.50
CA LEU A 304 -6.15 14.71 -11.87
C LEU A 304 -5.14 15.86 -11.87
N MET A 305 -4.00 15.68 -11.21
CA MET A 305 -2.86 16.59 -11.26
C MET A 305 -2.03 16.39 -12.54
N ASP A 306 -1.43 17.46 -13.06
CA ASP A 306 -0.60 17.40 -14.26
C ASP A 306 0.78 16.77 -13.99
N GLU A 307 1.40 17.16 -12.87
CA GLU A 307 2.71 16.66 -12.46
C GLU A 307 2.62 15.23 -11.92
N ALA A 308 3.62 14.42 -12.26
CA ALA A 308 3.85 13.12 -11.64
C ALA A 308 4.77 13.29 -10.43
N VAL A 309 4.49 12.55 -9.36
CA VAL A 309 5.34 12.51 -8.17
C VAL A 309 6.67 11.83 -8.54
N PRO A 310 7.81 12.53 -8.44
CA PRO A 310 9.11 11.95 -8.73
C PRO A 310 9.51 10.94 -7.66
N SER A 311 10.20 9.87 -8.07
CA SER A 311 10.86 8.98 -7.12
C SER A 311 12.12 9.62 -6.57
N ILE A 312 12.58 9.17 -5.40
CA ILE A 312 13.83 9.66 -4.79
C ILE A 312 14.98 9.46 -5.79
N ASN A 313 15.64 10.57 -6.16
CA ASN A 313 16.71 10.65 -7.18
C ASN A 313 16.28 10.30 -8.63
N ASP A 314 14.99 10.38 -8.93
CA ASP A 314 14.43 10.14 -10.27
C ASP A 314 14.82 8.78 -10.89
N ARG A 315 14.99 7.76 -10.03
CA ARG A 315 15.32 6.39 -10.45
C ARG A 315 14.90 5.36 -9.41
N PRO A 316 14.72 4.08 -9.78
CA PRO A 316 14.43 3.03 -8.81
C PRO A 316 15.64 2.72 -7.96
N CYS A 317 15.41 2.39 -6.68
CA CYS A 317 16.46 1.95 -5.78
C CYS A 317 16.92 0.52 -6.09
N PHE A 318 16.06 -0.34 -6.65
CA PHE A 318 16.37 -1.71 -7.08
C PHE A 318 15.55 -2.07 -8.32
N THR A 319 16.14 -2.83 -9.26
CA THR A 319 15.45 -3.34 -10.45
C THR A 319 15.76 -4.83 -10.65
N ARG A 320 14.78 -5.56 -11.17
CA ARG A 320 14.89 -6.98 -11.50
C ARG A 320 14.18 -7.23 -12.83
N THR A 321 14.96 -7.51 -13.87
CA THR A 321 14.48 -7.75 -15.25
C THR A 321 14.92 -9.10 -15.81
N THR A 322 15.82 -9.81 -15.13
CA THR A 322 16.49 -11.01 -15.65
C THR A 322 15.78 -12.33 -15.31
N SER A 323 14.67 -12.31 -14.56
CA SER A 323 13.91 -13.52 -14.22
C SER A 323 12.52 -13.49 -14.85
N ARG A 324 12.23 -14.47 -15.72
CA ARG A 324 10.92 -14.60 -16.40
C ARG A 324 9.75 -14.89 -15.45
N TYR A 325 10.02 -15.32 -14.22
CA TYR A 325 9.00 -15.81 -13.27
C TYR A 325 9.09 -15.18 -11.87
N CYS A 326 9.84 -14.09 -11.70
CA CYS A 326 9.93 -13.39 -10.42
C CYS A 326 9.42 -11.95 -10.55
N ARG A 327 8.11 -11.75 -10.74
CA ARG A 327 7.51 -10.46 -10.38
C ARG A 327 7.56 -10.29 -8.87
N LEU A 328 8.01 -9.12 -8.44
CA LEU A 328 7.98 -8.74 -7.04
C LEU A 328 6.56 -8.31 -6.68
N THR A 329 6.04 -8.82 -5.57
CA THR A 329 4.65 -8.63 -5.15
C THR A 329 4.53 -7.91 -3.83
N GLN A 330 5.44 -8.16 -2.88
CA GLN A 330 5.35 -7.66 -1.51
C GLN A 330 6.64 -6.96 -1.08
N ILE A 331 6.53 -6.02 -0.15
CA ILE A 331 7.68 -5.29 0.41
C ILE A 331 7.57 -5.15 1.93
N ALA A 332 8.70 -5.32 2.62
CA ALA A 332 8.87 -4.93 4.01
C ALA A 332 10.23 -4.27 4.18
N VAL A 333 10.33 -3.23 5.02
CA VAL A 333 11.55 -2.41 5.12
C VAL A 333 11.97 -2.22 6.57
N ASP A 334 13.26 -2.42 6.84
CA ASP A 334 13.91 -2.05 8.09
C ASP A 334 14.88 -0.89 7.84
N THR A 335 14.51 0.31 8.26
CA THR A 335 15.35 1.52 8.14
C THR A 335 16.44 1.62 9.21
N SER A 336 16.43 0.74 10.21
CA SER A 336 17.26 0.80 11.42
C SER A 336 18.13 -0.44 11.61
N ALA A 337 18.50 -1.09 10.51
CA ALA A 337 19.22 -2.35 10.55
C ALA A 337 20.71 -2.17 10.88
N GLY A 338 21.33 -3.22 11.45
CA GLY A 338 22.76 -3.28 11.77
C GLY A 338 23.10 -2.76 13.17
N PRO A 339 24.36 -2.94 13.63
CA PRO A 339 24.78 -2.56 14.99
C PRO A 339 24.60 -1.06 15.28
N SER A 340 24.90 -0.23 14.28
CA SER A 340 24.81 1.23 14.32
C SER A 340 23.42 1.78 13.96
N LYS A 341 22.46 0.91 13.62
CA LYS A 341 21.08 1.26 13.21
C LYS A 341 21.01 2.32 12.09
N ASP A 342 21.99 2.31 11.19
CA ASP A 342 22.20 3.28 10.12
C ASP A 342 21.93 2.70 8.73
N ARG A 343 21.51 1.42 8.64
CA ARG A 343 21.30 0.73 7.36
C ARG A 343 19.83 0.51 7.09
N THR A 344 19.46 0.72 5.82
CA THR A 344 18.13 0.38 5.32
C THR A 344 18.17 -0.95 4.59
N VAL A 345 17.48 -1.96 5.11
CA VAL A 345 17.32 -3.29 4.49
C VAL A 345 15.90 -3.43 3.98
N VAL A 346 15.75 -3.83 2.72
CA VAL A 346 14.48 -4.04 2.04
C VAL A 346 14.31 -5.54 1.79
N PHE A 347 13.18 -6.10 2.20
CA PHE A 347 12.75 -7.46 1.92
C PHE A 347 11.69 -7.41 0.83
N LEU A 348 11.89 -8.18 -0.24
CA LEU A 348 11.02 -8.20 -1.42
C LEU A 348 10.51 -9.61 -1.64
N GLY A 349 9.20 -9.80 -1.55
CA GLY A 349 8.53 -11.06 -1.86
C GLY A 349 8.21 -11.15 -3.34
N SER A 350 8.20 -12.37 -3.89
CA SER A 350 7.88 -12.65 -5.28
C SER A 350 6.66 -13.57 -5.46
N GLU A 351 6.20 -13.68 -6.71
CA GLU A 351 5.13 -14.61 -7.11
C GLU A 351 5.54 -16.10 -7.08
N ASP A 352 6.85 -16.40 -7.06
CA ASP A 352 7.40 -17.77 -7.02
C ASP A 352 7.85 -18.21 -5.62
N GLY A 353 7.51 -17.46 -4.58
CA GLY A 353 7.77 -17.85 -3.19
C GLY A 353 9.19 -17.59 -2.73
N ARG A 354 9.88 -16.64 -3.36
CA ARG A 354 11.22 -16.19 -2.97
C ARG A 354 11.14 -14.86 -2.22
N VAL A 355 12.07 -14.66 -1.29
CA VAL A 355 12.29 -13.40 -0.59
C VAL A 355 13.70 -12.92 -0.90
N LEU A 356 13.81 -11.76 -1.54
CA LEU A 356 15.08 -11.10 -1.77
C LEU A 356 15.36 -10.12 -0.62
N LYS A 357 16.57 -10.18 -0.08
CA LYS A 357 17.07 -9.24 0.92
C LYS A 357 18.03 -8.27 0.26
N VAL A 358 17.67 -7.01 0.23
CA VAL A 358 18.42 -5.96 -0.47
C VAL A 358 18.89 -4.91 0.54
N LEU A 359 20.18 -4.59 0.52
CA LEU A 359 20.74 -3.45 1.24
C LEU A 359 20.57 -2.21 0.35
N SER A 360 19.84 -1.22 0.84
CA SER A 360 19.71 0.08 0.17
C SER A 360 20.79 1.03 0.68
N SER A 361 21.62 1.54 -0.24
CA SER A 361 22.56 2.63 0.07
C SER A 361 21.81 3.96 0.05
N THR A 362 21.56 4.53 1.22
CA THR A 362 20.84 5.80 1.37
C THR A 362 21.77 7.01 1.48
N HIS A 363 23.10 6.81 1.42
CA HIS A 363 24.07 7.89 1.58
C HIS A 363 24.13 8.82 0.35
N PRO A 364 24.03 10.14 0.54
CA PRO A 364 24.06 11.12 -0.56
C PRO A 364 25.31 11.09 -1.45
N ASN A 365 26.46 10.67 -0.89
CA ASN A 365 27.76 10.65 -1.55
C ASN A 365 28.23 9.25 -1.98
N ALA A 366 27.46 8.21 -1.67
CA ALA A 366 27.75 6.86 -2.17
C ALA A 366 27.09 6.71 -3.54
N SER A 367 27.74 6.03 -4.48
CA SER A 367 27.09 5.56 -5.70
C SER A 367 25.78 4.87 -5.30
N PHE A 368 24.64 5.49 -5.65
CA PHE A 368 23.32 4.94 -5.34
C PHE A 368 23.25 3.55 -5.95
N GLY A 369 23.36 2.55 -5.08
CA GLY A 369 23.44 1.15 -5.45
C GLY A 369 22.73 0.37 -4.38
N SER A 370 21.69 -0.35 -4.78
CA SER A 370 21.18 -1.45 -3.98
C SER A 370 22.12 -2.64 -4.16
N GLN A 371 22.41 -3.33 -3.07
CA GLN A 371 23.13 -4.59 -3.10
C GLN A 371 22.18 -5.71 -2.72
N LEU A 372 21.96 -6.65 -3.63
CA LEU A 372 21.29 -7.91 -3.28
C LEU A 372 22.20 -8.69 -2.33
N LEU A 373 21.72 -8.91 -1.10
CA LEU A 373 22.44 -9.64 -0.06
C LEU A 373 22.12 -11.13 -0.10
N GLU A 374 20.84 -11.47 -0.18
CA GLU A 374 20.35 -12.86 -0.17
C GLU A 374 19.14 -13.00 -1.08
N ASP A 375 19.01 -14.20 -1.66
CA ASP A 375 17.87 -14.61 -2.47
C ASP A 375 17.38 -15.96 -1.90
N ILE A 376 16.28 -15.92 -1.14
CA ILE A 376 15.85 -17.02 -0.27
C ILE A 376 14.60 -17.66 -0.83
N ASP A 377 14.65 -18.95 -1.18
CA ASP A 377 13.42 -19.73 -1.42
C ASP A 377 12.80 -20.09 -0.06
N VAL A 378 11.66 -19.48 0.25
CA VAL A 378 11.00 -19.65 1.55
C VAL A 378 9.86 -20.65 1.49
N TYR A 379 9.33 -20.96 0.31
CA TYR A 379 8.19 -21.85 0.16
C TYR A 379 8.58 -23.29 0.54
N ASN A 380 7.77 -23.93 1.39
CA ASN A 380 8.01 -25.31 1.81
C ASN A 380 6.89 -26.23 1.26
N PRO A 381 7.15 -26.98 0.16
CA PRO A 381 6.15 -27.84 -0.45
C PRO A 381 5.57 -28.89 0.52
N SER A 382 6.38 -29.42 1.45
CA SER A 382 5.93 -30.45 2.39
C SER A 382 4.93 -29.95 3.44
N LYS A 383 4.89 -28.63 3.69
CA LYS A 383 4.02 -28.03 4.71
C LYS A 383 2.92 -27.14 4.12
N CYS A 384 3.17 -26.56 2.94
CA CYS A 384 2.29 -25.57 2.32
C CYS A 384 1.49 -26.14 1.14
N ASN A 385 1.85 -27.29 0.57
CA ASN A 385 1.03 -27.92 -0.45
C ASN A 385 -0.17 -28.62 0.19
N VAL A 386 -1.32 -27.94 0.20
CA VAL A 386 -2.59 -28.48 0.69
C VAL A 386 -3.47 -28.68 -0.54
N GLN A 387 -3.95 -29.91 -0.76
CA GLN A 387 -4.85 -30.29 -1.87
C GLN A 387 -4.26 -30.31 -3.30
N GLY A 388 -2.93 -30.32 -3.47
CA GLY A 388 -2.30 -30.52 -4.78
C GLY A 388 -2.31 -29.29 -5.69
N GLN A 389 -2.72 -28.12 -5.18
CA GLN A 389 -2.52 -26.83 -5.82
C GLN A 389 -1.26 -26.16 -5.26
N GLU A 390 -0.23 -26.04 -6.09
CA GLU A 390 1.00 -25.37 -5.73
C GLU A 390 0.88 -23.86 -6.03
N ASP A 391 0.33 -23.10 -5.09
CA ASP A 391 0.33 -21.63 -5.13
C ASP A 391 1.50 -21.09 -4.29
N ARG A 392 2.57 -20.69 -4.98
CA ARG A 392 3.79 -20.14 -4.37
C ARG A 392 3.75 -18.62 -4.24
N ARG A 393 2.64 -17.97 -4.57
CA ARG A 393 2.57 -16.50 -4.52
C ARG A 393 2.61 -16.02 -3.08
N ILE A 394 3.55 -15.12 -2.78
CA ILE A 394 3.57 -14.43 -1.49
C ILE A 394 2.43 -13.39 -1.49
N LEU A 395 1.50 -13.54 -0.55
CA LEU A 395 0.31 -12.69 -0.38
C LEU A 395 0.54 -11.52 0.58
N GLY A 396 1.45 -11.67 1.54
CA GLY A 396 1.75 -10.64 2.52
C GLY A 396 3.07 -10.91 3.23
N MET A 397 3.70 -9.85 3.72
CA MET A 397 4.90 -9.92 4.54
C MET A 397 4.80 -8.93 5.69
N GLU A 398 5.13 -9.39 6.90
CA GLU A 398 5.14 -8.54 8.09
C GLU A 398 6.49 -8.65 8.80
N LEU A 399 7.11 -7.51 9.08
CA LEU A 399 8.42 -7.43 9.69
C LEU A 399 8.29 -7.21 11.20
N ASP A 400 8.71 -8.20 11.97
CA ASP A 400 8.81 -8.12 13.42
C ASP A 400 10.26 -7.81 13.83
N LYS A 401 10.52 -6.53 14.10
CA LYS A 401 11.84 -6.04 14.49
C LYS A 401 12.26 -6.51 15.88
N GLU A 402 11.31 -6.65 16.81
CA GLU A 402 11.58 -7.02 18.21
C GLU A 402 12.01 -8.48 18.33
N HIS A 403 11.29 -9.39 17.65
CA HIS A 403 11.61 -10.81 17.67
C HIS A 403 12.52 -11.25 16.50
N HIS A 404 13.10 -10.29 15.78
CA HIS A 404 14.02 -10.48 14.66
C HIS A 404 13.52 -11.50 13.61
N ALA A 405 12.27 -11.36 13.19
CA ALA A 405 11.64 -12.26 12.22
C ALA A 405 10.87 -11.52 11.12
N LEU A 406 10.83 -12.13 9.94
CA LEU A 406 9.93 -11.78 8.85
C LEU A 406 8.88 -12.88 8.73
N PHE A 407 7.61 -12.54 8.86
CA PHE A 407 6.50 -13.45 8.60
C PHE A 407 6.09 -13.33 7.13
N VAL A 408 6.05 -14.46 6.43
CA VAL A 408 5.70 -14.54 5.01
C VAL A 408 4.43 -15.38 4.86
N ALA A 409 3.37 -14.78 4.32
CA ALA A 409 2.08 -15.42 4.16
C ALA A 409 1.86 -15.92 2.73
N PHE A 410 1.41 -17.18 2.63
CA PHE A 410 0.93 -17.84 1.43
C PHE A 410 -0.55 -18.17 1.58
N THR A 411 -1.20 -18.63 0.52
CA THR A 411 -2.62 -19.05 0.54
C THR A 411 -2.91 -20.12 1.59
N SER A 412 -1.97 -21.03 1.85
CA SER A 412 -2.16 -22.21 2.71
C SER A 412 -1.36 -22.18 4.02
N CYS A 413 -0.36 -21.32 4.16
CA CYS A 413 0.58 -21.36 5.28
C CYS A 413 1.19 -19.99 5.58
N VAL A 414 1.73 -19.83 6.79
CA VAL A 414 2.55 -18.68 7.18
C VAL A 414 3.90 -19.18 7.67
N ILE A 415 4.99 -18.61 7.15
CA ILE A 415 6.35 -19.03 7.42
C ILE A 415 7.08 -17.92 8.17
N ARG A 416 7.74 -18.28 9.28
CA ARG A 416 8.60 -17.37 10.05
C ARG A 416 10.05 -17.50 9.57
N VAL A 417 10.59 -16.45 8.99
CA VAL A 417 11.97 -16.37 8.47
C VAL A 417 12.82 -15.50 9.39
N PRO A 418 13.93 -16.01 9.97
CA PRO A 418 14.84 -15.18 10.77
C PRO A 418 15.49 -14.09 9.92
N LEU A 419 15.58 -12.84 10.43
CA LEU A 419 16.21 -11.73 9.71
C LEU A 419 17.72 -11.93 9.48
N SER A 420 18.34 -12.73 10.35
CA SER A 420 19.77 -13.04 10.32
C SER A 420 19.99 -14.55 10.29
N ARG A 421 20.44 -15.07 9.13
CA ARG A 421 20.75 -16.50 8.91
C ARG A 421 22.26 -16.77 9.00
N CYS A 422 22.90 -16.19 10.02
CA CYS A 422 24.36 -16.15 10.13
C CYS A 422 25.01 -17.55 10.18
N THR A 423 24.32 -18.52 10.78
CA THR A 423 24.79 -19.90 10.98
C THR A 423 24.85 -20.72 9.70
N GLU A 424 24.10 -20.34 8.66
CA GLU A 424 24.10 -21.06 7.38
C GLU A 424 25.30 -20.70 6.49
N HIS A 425 25.99 -19.60 6.80
CA HIS A 425 27.11 -19.08 6.01
C HIS A 425 28.49 -19.62 6.46
N GLY A 426 28.55 -20.58 7.40
CA GLY A 426 29.79 -21.26 7.80
C GLY A 426 30.89 -20.36 8.38
N THR A 427 32.16 -20.69 8.10
CA THR A 427 33.35 -19.99 8.62
C THR A 427 33.57 -18.61 7.96
N CYS A 428 33.94 -17.63 8.78
CA CYS A 428 33.99 -16.22 8.37
C CYS A 428 35.19 -15.91 7.43
N LYS A 429 34.99 -15.97 6.10
CA LYS A 429 35.98 -15.48 5.11
C LYS A 429 35.76 -14.03 4.65
N ASN A 430 34.57 -13.47 4.81
CA ASN A 430 34.24 -12.07 4.47
C ASN A 430 33.28 -11.46 5.51
N PRO A 431 33.41 -10.19 5.94
CA PRO A 431 32.58 -9.60 7.01
C PRO A 431 31.31 -8.86 6.54
N ARG A 432 30.82 -9.06 5.30
CA ARG A 432 29.75 -8.22 4.73
C ARG A 432 28.37 -8.85 4.87
N GLY A 433 27.60 -8.38 5.86
CA GLY A 433 26.16 -8.66 5.99
C GLY A 433 25.57 -7.86 7.16
N PRO A 434 24.58 -6.96 6.97
CA PRO A 434 23.93 -6.26 8.07
C PRO A 434 23.16 -7.28 8.94
N GLY A 435 23.59 -7.43 10.20
CA GLY A 435 22.97 -8.32 11.19
C GLY A 435 23.81 -9.51 11.64
N CYS A 436 24.95 -9.80 11.00
CA CYS A 436 25.89 -10.84 11.42
C CYS A 436 27.26 -10.27 11.76
N GLN A 437 27.88 -10.74 12.84
CA GLN A 437 29.26 -10.42 13.23
C GLN A 437 30.10 -11.70 13.26
N CYS A 438 31.39 -11.61 12.92
CA CYS A 438 32.33 -12.71 13.15
C CYS A 438 32.76 -12.69 14.63
N VAL A 439 32.59 -13.80 15.35
CA VAL A 439 33.09 -14.00 16.71
C VAL A 439 34.14 -15.11 16.67
N THR A 440 35.29 -14.85 17.27
CA THR A 440 36.35 -15.85 17.42
C THR A 440 36.06 -16.68 18.67
N THR A 441 35.89 -17.99 18.52
CA THR A 441 35.73 -18.90 19.67
C THR A 441 37.09 -19.13 20.35
N ALA A 442 37.05 -19.61 21.60
CA ALA A 442 38.27 -19.94 22.37
C ALA A 442 39.18 -20.98 21.68
N GLY A 443 38.67 -21.71 20.69
CA GLY A 443 39.43 -22.65 19.85
C GLY A 443 40.01 -22.05 18.56
N GLY A 444 39.91 -20.73 18.34
CA GLY A 444 40.47 -20.06 17.17
C GLY A 444 39.59 -20.05 15.91
N GLU A 445 38.40 -20.65 15.95
CA GLU A 445 37.45 -20.63 14.84
C GLU A 445 36.64 -19.32 14.81
N ARG A 446 36.54 -18.68 13.63
CA ARG A 446 35.65 -17.52 13.43
C ARG A 446 34.28 -17.98 12.93
N LEU A 447 33.30 -17.96 13.82
CA LEU A 447 31.89 -18.24 13.52
C LEU A 447 31.11 -16.94 13.28
N ARG A 448 30.10 -16.98 12.41
CA ARG A 448 29.16 -15.86 12.23
C ARG A 448 27.99 -15.97 13.19
N THR A 449 27.77 -14.95 14.02
CA THR A 449 26.65 -14.88 14.97
C THR A 449 25.76 -13.65 14.72
N PRO A 450 24.46 -13.72 15.06
CA PRO A 450 23.59 -12.54 15.06
C PRO A 450 24.06 -11.49 16.07
N VAL A 451 23.97 -10.20 15.72
CA VAL A 451 24.45 -9.08 16.56
C VAL A 451 23.72 -8.99 17.91
N THR A 452 22.45 -9.43 18.00
CA THR A 452 21.68 -9.39 19.26
C THR A 452 22.07 -10.43 20.31
N LYS A 453 22.97 -11.39 20.01
CA LYS A 453 23.37 -12.44 20.97
C LYS A 453 24.47 -12.04 21.95
N MET A 454 24.98 -10.82 21.94
CA MET A 454 26.01 -10.35 22.89
C MET A 454 25.45 -9.34 23.91
N THR A 455 24.63 -9.81 24.86
CA THR A 455 24.38 -9.09 26.12
C THR A 455 24.76 -9.88 27.37
N SER A 456 25.49 -10.99 27.24
CA SER A 456 25.95 -11.76 28.41
C SER A 456 27.20 -12.59 28.12
N PHE A 457 28.33 -11.94 27.87
CA PHE A 457 29.63 -12.56 28.11
C PHE A 457 30.49 -11.56 28.88
N THR A 458 30.33 -11.57 30.21
CA THR A 458 31.38 -11.12 31.13
C THR A 458 32.62 -11.97 30.87
N PRO A 459 33.80 -11.38 30.66
CA PRO A 459 35.02 -12.17 30.55
C PRO A 459 35.26 -12.88 31.89
N PRO A 460 35.62 -14.18 31.89
CA PRO A 460 36.11 -14.82 33.11
C PRO A 460 37.41 -14.10 33.49
N GLY A 461 37.39 -13.53 34.69
CA GLY A 461 38.58 -12.94 35.28
C GLY A 461 39.71 -13.96 35.37
N GLY A 462 40.93 -13.44 35.32
CA GLY A 462 42.11 -14.17 35.76
C GLY A 462 43.38 -13.43 35.37
N PRO A 463 44.51 -13.81 35.95
CA PRO A 463 44.79 -14.06 37.37
C PRO A 463 45.39 -12.81 38.04
#